data_AF-A0A432HAR7-F1
#
_entry.id   AF-A0A432HAR7-F1
#
_cell.length_a   1.000
_cell.length_b   1.000
_cell.length_c   1.000
_cell.angle_alpha   90.00
_cell.angle_beta   90.00
_cell.angle_gamma   90.00
#
_symmetry.space_group_name_H-M   'P 1'
#
loop_
_entity.id
_entity.type
_entity.pdbx_description
1 polymer ?
#
loop_
_entity_poly.entity_id
_entity_poly.type
_entity_poly.pdbx_seq_one_letter_code
_entity_poly.pdbx_strand_id
1 'polypeptide(L)'
;MAESLVGKVPPKLFKIGEVMSHTGISRQTIHDYTVGGFIEEDARTPAGHRLYGEWVFERLAKIRGLQAEGHSLKKIKQLIDEGKI
;
A
#
# COMPACT_ATOMS: atom_id res chain seq x y z
N MET A 1 10.67 -27.03 12.44
CA MET A 1 9.88 -26.18 13.35
C MET A 1 8.69 -25.68 12.56
N ALA A 2 7.55 -26.35 12.70
CA ALA A 2 6.30 -25.96 12.07
C ALA A 2 5.50 -25.22 13.14
N GLU A 3 5.62 -23.90 13.19
CA GLU A 3 4.80 -23.10 14.09
C GLU A 3 3.34 -23.14 13.63
N SER A 4 2.52 -23.61 14.54
CA SER A 4 1.10 -23.87 14.43
C SER A 4 0.32 -22.62 13.99
N LEU A 5 -0.40 -22.71 12.88
CA LEU A 5 -1.40 -21.73 12.43
C LEU A 5 -2.72 -21.84 13.21
N VAL A 6 -2.67 -22.04 14.53
CA VAL A 6 -3.85 -22.05 15.40
C VAL A 6 -3.86 -20.74 16.18
N GLY A 7 -4.77 -19.83 15.80
CA GLY A 7 -5.17 -18.69 16.64
C GLY A 7 -4.91 -17.28 16.10
N LYS A 8 -4.19 -17.08 14.99
CA LYS A 8 -4.08 -15.74 14.39
C LYS A 8 -5.26 -15.46 13.46
N VAL A 9 -6.04 -14.42 13.78
CA VAL A 9 -7.04 -13.86 12.86
C VAL A 9 -6.32 -13.49 11.56
N PRO A 10 -6.82 -13.92 10.39
CA PRO A 10 -6.19 -13.55 9.13
C PRO A 10 -6.18 -12.03 8.98
N PRO A 11 -5.08 -11.44 8.46
CA PRO A 11 -5.00 -10.00 8.29
C PRO A 11 -6.11 -9.52 7.36
N LYS A 12 -6.70 -8.37 7.68
CA LYS A 12 -7.72 -7.77 6.82
C LYS A 12 -7.07 -7.26 5.54
N LEU A 13 -7.60 -7.72 4.42
CA LEU A 13 -7.16 -7.32 3.09
C LEU A 13 -8.24 -6.46 2.42
N PHE A 14 -7.81 -5.41 1.73
CA PHE A 14 -8.65 -4.38 1.15
C PHE A 14 -8.52 -4.41 -0.37
N LYS A 15 -9.65 -4.34 -1.07
CA LYS A 15 -9.66 -4.12 -2.51
C LYS A 15 -9.27 -2.68 -2.83
N ILE A 16 -8.79 -2.44 -4.05
CA ILE A 16 -8.47 -1.08 -4.53
C ILE A 16 -9.64 -0.09 -4.31
N GLY A 17 -10.88 -0.53 -4.47
CA GLY A 17 -12.06 0.33 -4.23
C GLY A 17 -12.19 0.78 -2.77
N GLU A 18 -11.89 -0.10 -1.81
CA GLU A 18 -11.90 0.26 -0.38
C GLU A 18 -10.75 1.22 -0.05
N VAL A 19 -9.58 0.99 -0.64
CA VAL A 19 -8.44 1.91 -0.51
C VAL A 19 -8.79 3.29 -1.05
N MET A 20 -9.42 3.37 -2.23
CA MET A 20 -9.90 4.63 -2.81
C MET A 20 -10.91 5.33 -1.88
N SER A 21 -11.92 4.62 -1.41
CA SER A 21 -12.98 5.19 -0.57
C SER A 21 -12.45 5.76 0.74
N HIS A 22 -11.44 5.11 1.35
CA HIS A 22 -10.88 5.57 2.63
C HIS A 22 -9.84 6.68 2.47
N THR A 23 -9.04 6.64 1.40
CA THR A 23 -7.93 7.60 1.21
C THR A 23 -8.29 8.81 0.34
N GLY A 24 -9.39 8.73 -0.43
CA GLY A 24 -9.73 9.70 -1.46
C GLY A 24 -8.78 9.68 -2.67
N ILE A 25 -7.84 8.73 -2.73
CA ILE A 25 -6.88 8.63 -3.82
C ILE A 25 -7.54 7.93 -5.01
N SER A 26 -7.32 8.47 -6.20
CA SER A 26 -7.87 7.89 -7.44
C SER A 26 -7.34 6.48 -7.69
N ARG A 27 -8.14 5.66 -8.40
CA ARG A 27 -7.71 4.32 -8.85
C ARG A 27 -6.40 4.38 -9.62
N GLN A 28 -6.28 5.36 -10.52
CA GLN A 28 -5.09 5.52 -11.37
C GLN A 28 -3.86 5.78 -10.51
N THR A 29 -3.94 6.67 -9.53
CA THR A 29 -2.82 6.97 -8.64
C THR A 29 -2.41 5.76 -7.79
N ILE A 30 -3.36 4.99 -7.25
CA ILE A 30 -3.04 3.76 -6.51
C ILE A 30 -2.37 2.74 -7.44
N HIS A 31 -2.87 2.61 -8.67
CA HIS A 31 -2.26 1.75 -9.68
C HIS A 31 -0.82 2.18 -9.99
N ASP A 32 -0.60 3.47 -10.26
CA ASP A 32 0.71 4.03 -10.60
C ASP A 32 1.69 3.89 -9.42
N TYR A 33 1.23 4.08 -8.19
CA TYR A 33 2.03 3.81 -6.99
C TYR A 33 2.37 2.34 -6.83
N THR A 34 1.46 1.43 -7.18
CA THR A 34 1.76 -0.01 -7.13
C THR A 34 2.77 -0.40 -8.19
N VAL A 35 2.58 0.03 -9.45
CA VAL A 35 3.51 -0.26 -10.56
C VAL A 35 4.86 0.41 -10.35
N GLY A 36 4.87 1.61 -9.78
CA GLY A 36 6.09 2.35 -9.43
C GLY A 36 6.78 1.85 -8.16
N GLY A 37 6.25 0.83 -7.47
CA GLY A 37 6.85 0.26 -6.25
C GLY A 37 6.85 1.20 -5.05
N PHE A 38 5.90 2.13 -4.97
CA PHE A 38 5.64 2.95 -3.78
C PHE A 38 4.79 2.20 -2.75
N ILE A 39 3.89 1.36 -3.25
CA ILE A 39 3.09 0.38 -2.53
C ILE A 39 3.14 -0.96 -3.29
N GLU A 40 2.69 -2.02 -2.68
CA GLU A 40 2.64 -3.38 -3.22
C GLU A 40 1.34 -4.05 -2.76
N GLU A 41 0.89 -5.06 -3.50
CA GLU A 41 -0.20 -5.90 -3.03
C GLU A 41 0.31 -7.00 -2.08
N ASP A 42 -0.40 -7.26 -1.00
CA ASP A 42 -0.10 -8.39 -0.11
C ASP A 42 -0.62 -9.72 -0.66
N ALA A 43 -1.69 -9.64 -1.47
CA ALA A 43 -2.29 -10.81 -2.09
C ALA A 43 -3.03 -10.45 -3.37
N ARG A 44 -3.47 -11.51 -4.07
CA ARG A 44 -4.41 -11.40 -5.18
C ARG A 44 -5.60 -12.31 -4.94
N THR A 45 -6.78 -11.85 -5.32
CA THR A 45 -7.97 -12.71 -5.39
C THR A 45 -7.78 -13.80 -6.46
N PRO A 46 -8.52 -14.91 -6.43
CA PRO A 46 -8.49 -15.92 -7.49
C PRO A 46 -8.80 -15.37 -8.89
N ALA A 47 -9.58 -14.28 -8.97
CA ALA A 47 -9.88 -13.56 -10.22
C ALA A 47 -8.78 -12.59 -10.67
N GLY A 48 -7.65 -12.49 -9.94
CA GLY A 48 -6.52 -11.64 -10.27
C GLY A 48 -6.55 -10.21 -9.71
N HIS A 49 -7.60 -9.81 -8.99
CA HIS A 49 -7.65 -8.48 -8.36
C HIS A 49 -6.64 -8.34 -7.21
N ARG A 50 -5.98 -7.18 -7.14
CA ARG A 50 -5.04 -6.83 -6.05
C ARG A 50 -5.77 -6.62 -4.73
N LEU A 51 -5.12 -7.10 -3.67
CA LEU A 51 -5.53 -6.95 -2.29
C LEU A 51 -4.38 -6.31 -1.50
N TYR A 52 -4.71 -5.29 -0.72
CA TYR A 52 -3.75 -4.51 0.06
C TYR A 52 -3.98 -4.75 1.55
N GLY A 53 -2.94 -4.83 2.35
CA GLY A 53 -3.02 -4.85 3.80
C GLY A 53 -3.25 -3.46 4.38
N GLU A 54 -3.47 -3.39 5.69
CA GLU A 54 -3.71 -2.14 6.41
C GLU A 54 -2.56 -1.14 6.30
N TRP A 55 -1.32 -1.64 6.17
CA TRP A 55 -0.12 -0.82 6.04
C TRP A 55 -0.18 0.16 4.84
N VAL A 56 -0.97 -0.17 3.80
CA VAL A 56 -1.10 0.68 2.62
C VAL A 56 -1.66 2.06 2.98
N PHE A 57 -2.53 2.14 3.98
CA PHE A 57 -3.15 3.40 4.38
C PHE A 57 -2.14 4.35 5.01
N GLU A 58 -1.33 3.83 5.94
CA GLU A 58 -0.23 4.60 6.55
C GLU A 58 0.80 5.00 5.50
N ARG A 59 1.12 4.10 4.57
CA ARG A 59 2.04 4.37 3.47
C ARG A 59 1.55 5.50 2.57
N LEU A 60 0.30 5.45 2.16
CA LEU A 60 -0.31 6.48 1.31
C LEU A 60 -0.39 7.83 2.04
N ALA A 61 -0.70 7.83 3.34
CA ALA A 61 -0.68 9.04 4.17
C ALA A 61 0.72 9.68 4.22
N LYS A 62 1.78 8.89 4.44
CA LYS A 62 3.17 9.39 4.42
C LYS A 62 3.57 9.97 3.07
N ILE A 63 3.24 9.27 1.97
CA ILE A 63 3.52 9.76 0.61
C ILE A 63 2.84 11.11 0.38
N ARG A 64 1.57 11.25 0.79
CA ARG A 64 0.81 12.51 0.65
C ARG A 64 1.38 13.64 1.51
N GLY A 65 1.81 13.35 2.74
CA GLY A 65 2.48 14.31 3.61
C GLY A 65 3.75 14.86 2.96
N LEU A 66 4.64 13.97 2.49
CA LEU A 66 5.88 14.36 1.82
C LEU A 66 5.63 15.14 0.52
N GLN A 67 4.59 14.79 -0.24
CA GLN A 67 4.21 15.57 -1.42
C GLN A 67 3.76 17.00 -1.04
N ALA A 68 3.00 17.15 0.06
CA ALA A 68 2.56 18.45 0.56
C ALA A 68 3.74 19.30 1.07
N GLU A 69 4.78 18.67 1.58
CA GLU A 69 6.05 19.30 1.95
C GLU A 69 6.93 19.70 0.74
N GLY A 70 6.52 19.32 -0.49
CA GLY A 70 7.22 19.66 -1.72
C GLY A 70 8.26 18.63 -2.17
N HIS A 71 8.31 17.45 -1.55
CA HIS A 71 9.18 16.37 -2.03
C HIS A 71 8.71 15.81 -3.38
N SER A 72 9.66 15.61 -4.29
CA SER A 72 9.40 14.95 -5.56
C SER A 72 9.12 13.45 -5.36
N LEU A 73 8.35 12.84 -6.27
CA LEU A 73 8.11 11.39 -6.26
C LEU A 73 9.40 10.58 -6.31
N LYS A 74 10.44 11.09 -7.00
CA LYS A 74 11.77 10.47 -7.00
C LYS A 74 12.39 10.45 -5.60
N LYS A 75 12.31 11.56 -4.86
CA LYS A 75 12.83 11.62 -3.49
C LYS A 75 12.03 10.74 -2.54
N ILE A 76 10.72 10.73 -2.68
CA ILE A 76 9.84 9.86 -1.91
C ILE A 76 10.21 8.39 -2.17
N LYS A 77 10.35 7.97 -3.43
CA LYS A 77 10.77 6.61 -3.78
C LYS A 77 12.11 6.23 -3.17
N GLN A 78 13.07 7.15 -3.16
CA GLN A 78 14.35 6.92 -2.49
C GLN A 78 14.17 6.67 -0.97
N LEU A 79 13.34 7.47 -0.28
CA LEU A 79 13.08 7.27 1.15
C LEU A 79 12.40 5.93 1.45
N ILE A 80 11.52 5.49 0.54
CA ILE A 80 10.89 4.17 0.55
C ILE A 80 11.94 3.06 0.45
N ASP A 81 12.84 3.15 -0.52
CA ASP A 81 13.86 2.13 -0.79
C ASP A 81 14.92 2.06 0.32
N GLU A 82 15.16 3.18 1.01
CA GLU A 82 16.03 3.26 2.18
C GLU A 82 15.35 2.80 3.48
N GLY A 83 14.07 2.42 3.44
CA GLY A 83 13.30 2.01 4.63
C GLY A 83 13.07 3.14 5.65
N LYS A 84 13.18 4.39 5.22
CA LYS A 84 13.06 5.58 6.09
C LYS A 84 11.63 6.05 6.29
N ILE A 85 10.69 5.48 5.54
CA ILE A 85 9.24 5.64 5.69
C ILE A 85 8.55 4.31 5.46
#